data_AF-A0A3M1LVD2-F1
#
_entry.id   AF-A0A3M1LVD2-F1
#
_cell.length_a   1.000
_cell.length_b   1.000
_cell.length_c   1.000
_cell.angle_alpha   90.00
_cell.angle_beta   90.00
_cell.angle_gamma   90.00
#
_symmetry.space_group_name_H-M   'P 1'
#
loop_
_entity.id
_entity.type
_entity.pdbx_description
1 polymer ?
#
loop_
_entity_poly.entity_id
_entity_poly.type
_entity_poly.pdbx_seq_one_letter_code
_entity_poly.pdbx_strand_id
1 'polypeptide(L)'
;MDELLAEARRLREAGDDAGAEAKIEEAEAYMEARRRLFVEHGYRIRKLNQAYFAFYGAYADEPLGGAAGANPVGSAVQALWKRSPSIKAFLDTVAFATSLEDLKRVLGEE
;
A
#
# COMPACT_ATOMS: atom_id res chain seq x y z
N MET A 1 -7.05 -0.78 14.71
CA MET A 1 -6.13 0.05 13.90
C MET A 1 -6.87 0.69 12.74
N ASP A 2 -7.46 -0.08 11.82
CA ASP A 2 -8.18 0.48 10.67
C ASP A 2 -9.34 1.39 11.07
N GLU A 3 -10.09 1.03 12.10
CA GLU A 3 -11.15 1.88 12.66
C GLU A 3 -10.60 3.21 13.20
N LEU A 4 -9.43 3.20 13.85
CA LEU A 4 -8.78 4.40 14.38
C LEU A 4 -8.32 5.32 13.24
N LEU A 5 -7.76 4.75 12.17
CA LEU A 5 -7.33 5.52 11.00
C LEU A 5 -8.52 6.05 10.20
N ALA A 6 -9.60 5.27 10.09
CA ALA A 6 -10.84 5.70 9.47
C ALA A 6 -11.47 6.87 10.24
N GLU A 7 -11.47 6.79 11.57
CA GLU A 7 -11.98 7.86 12.42
C GLU A 7 -11.08 9.11 12.37
N ALA A 8 -9.76 8.94 12.42
CA ALA A 8 -8.82 10.06 12.24
C ALA A 8 -9.07 10.80 10.92
N ARG A 9 -9.34 10.07 9.83
CA ARG A 9 -9.68 10.65 8.54
C ARG A 9 -10.98 11.45 8.60
N ARG A 10 -12.04 10.90 9.20
CA ARG A 10 -13.32 11.61 9.36
C ARG A 10 -13.17 12.90 10.17
N LEU A 11 -12.36 12.86 11.23
CA LEU A 11 -12.07 14.03 12.06
C LEU A 11 -11.35 15.12 11.27
N ARG A 12 -10.35 14.77 10.45
CA ARG A 12 -9.70 15.73 9.51
C ARG A 12 -10.69 16.31 8.50
N GLU A 13 -11.56 15.48 7.93
CA GLU A 13 -12.61 15.93 6.99
C GLU A 13 -13.62 16.87 7.68
N ALA A 14 -13.84 16.71 8.98
CA ALA A 14 -14.67 17.58 9.81
C ALA A 14 -13.92 18.83 10.35
N GLY A 15 -12.62 18.96 10.08
CA GLY A 15 -11.78 20.08 10.56
C GLY A 15 -11.28 19.95 12.00
N ASP A 16 -11.37 18.76 12.61
CA ASP A 16 -10.84 18.46 13.95
C ASP A 16 -9.47 17.75 13.86
N ASP A 17 -8.42 18.54 13.63
CA ASP A 17 -7.05 18.04 13.54
C ASP A 17 -6.55 17.46 14.88
N ALA A 18 -6.98 18.04 16.02
CA ALA A 18 -6.55 17.58 17.34
C ALA A 18 -7.13 16.20 17.67
N GLY A 19 -8.42 15.99 17.39
CA GLY A 19 -9.06 14.68 17.53
C GLY A 19 -8.45 13.64 16.58
N ALA A 20 -8.15 14.04 15.34
CA ALA A 20 -7.50 13.16 14.38
C ALA A 20 -6.11 12.71 14.86
N GLU A 21 -5.30 13.63 15.39
CA GLU A 21 -3.96 13.33 15.89
C GLU A 21 -4.02 12.37 17.09
N ALA A 22 -4.97 12.58 18.02
CA ALA A 22 -5.18 11.66 19.13
C ALA A 22 -5.50 10.22 18.67
N LYS A 23 -6.26 10.07 17.58
CA LYS A 23 -6.56 8.75 16.99
C LYS A 23 -5.36 8.11 16.31
N ILE A 24 -4.48 8.92 15.71
CA ILE A 24 -3.22 8.45 15.14
C ILE A 24 -2.29 7.97 16.25
N GLU A 25 -2.13 8.72 17.33
CA GLU A 25 -1.32 8.31 18.50
C GLU A 25 -1.82 7.00 19.11
N GLU A 26 -3.14 6.83 19.23
CA GLU A 26 -3.77 5.59 19.72
C GLU A 26 -3.41 4.41 18.80
N ALA A 27 -3.45 4.61 17.48
CA ALA A 27 -3.05 3.60 16.51
C ALA A 27 -1.55 3.27 16.62
N GLU A 28 -0.67 4.26 16.78
CA GLU A 28 0.77 4.06 16.94
C GLU A 28 1.12 3.30 18.24
N ALA A 29 0.44 3.60 19.34
CA ALA A 29 0.59 2.89 20.60
C ALA A 29 0.22 1.41 20.46
N TYR A 30 -0.87 1.12 19.76
CA TYR A 30 -1.26 -0.25 19.41
C TYR A 30 -0.17 -0.95 18.58
N MET A 31 0.38 -0.28 17.57
CA MET A 31 1.45 -0.82 16.71
C MET A 31 2.71 -1.17 17.49
N GLU A 32 3.11 -0.31 18.43
CA GLU A 32 4.27 -0.57 19.30
C GLU A 32 4.01 -1.74 20.24
N ALA A 33 2.81 -1.86 20.81
CA ALA A 33 2.44 -3.02 21.63
C ALA A 33 2.54 -4.34 20.84
N ARG A 34 2.08 -4.35 19.58
CA ARG A 34 2.24 -5.51 18.69
C ARG A 34 3.71 -5.77 18.34
N ARG A 35 4.50 -4.74 18.09
CA ARG A 35 5.95 -4.87 17.81
C ARG A 35 6.68 -5.55 18.97
N ARG A 36 6.38 -5.17 20.21
CA ARG A 36 6.96 -5.79 21.41
C ARG A 36 6.63 -7.27 21.49
N LEU A 37 5.37 -7.63 21.26
CA LEU A 37 4.95 -9.04 21.21
C LEU A 37 5.77 -9.82 20.18
N PHE A 38 5.96 -9.29 18.97
CA PHE A 38 6.79 -9.95 17.95
C PHE A 38 8.25 -10.11 18.38
N VAL A 39 8.83 -9.09 19.03
CA VAL A 39 10.20 -9.16 19.56
C VAL A 39 10.34 -10.21 20.65
N GLU A 40 9.35 -10.32 21.55
CA GLU A 40 9.31 -11.37 22.59
C GLU A 40 9.29 -12.77 21.97
N HIS A 41 8.66 -12.94 20.81
CA HIS A 41 8.62 -14.19 20.05
C HIS A 41 9.86 -14.38 19.13
N GLY A 42 10.89 -13.55 19.28
CA GLY A 42 12.17 -13.69 18.55
C GLY A 42 12.27 -12.91 17.24
N TYR A 43 11.21 -12.21 16.82
CA TYR A 43 11.22 -11.39 15.61
C TYR A 43 11.73 -9.98 15.92
N ARG A 44 13.02 -9.72 15.64
CA ARG A 44 13.67 -8.43 15.91
C ARG A 44 13.19 -7.32 14.96
N ILE A 45 11.99 -6.81 15.19
CA ILE A 45 11.38 -5.73 14.41
C ILE A 45 11.73 -4.38 15.04
N ARG A 46 12.46 -3.53 14.29
CA ARG A 46 12.84 -2.17 14.74
C ARG A 46 11.66 -1.21 14.79
N LYS A 47 10.79 -1.23 13.77
CA LYS A 47 9.57 -0.41 13.67
C LYS A 47 8.50 -1.22 12.94
N LEU A 48 7.28 -1.24 13.45
CA LEU A 48 6.14 -1.88 12.81
C LEU A 48 5.32 -0.81 12.07
N ASN A 49 5.24 -0.90 10.75
CA ASN A 49 4.46 0.02 9.92
C ASN A 49 3.00 -0.44 9.88
N GLN A 50 2.03 0.48 9.89
CA GLN A 50 0.60 0.21 9.75
C GLN A 50 0.28 -0.60 8.49
N ALA A 51 1.02 -0.36 7.40
CA ALA A 51 0.92 -1.13 6.16
C ALA A 51 1.11 -2.64 6.37
N TYR A 52 1.88 -3.06 7.40
CA TYR A 52 2.06 -4.47 7.72
C TYR A 52 0.71 -5.17 7.96
N PHE A 53 -0.22 -4.53 8.66
CA PHE A 53 -1.54 -5.09 8.93
C PHE A 53 -2.51 -4.90 7.79
N ALA A 54 -2.47 -3.76 7.09
CA ALA A 54 -3.29 -3.52 5.90
C ALA A 54 -3.03 -4.52 4.78
N PHE A 55 -1.84 -5.13 4.77
CA PHE A 55 -1.41 -6.15 3.81
C PHE A 55 -1.15 -7.52 4.47
N TYR A 56 -1.52 -7.72 5.74
CA TYR A 56 -1.37 -9.00 6.40
C TYR A 56 -2.35 -10.01 5.78
N GLY A 57 -1.83 -11.08 5.18
CA GLY A 57 -2.59 -12.01 4.32
C GLY A 57 -2.55 -11.67 2.83
N ALA A 58 -2.13 -10.46 2.45
CA ALA A 58 -1.89 -10.09 1.05
C ALA A 58 -0.44 -10.33 0.60
N TYR A 59 0.48 -10.50 1.55
CA TYR A 59 1.88 -10.88 1.29
C TYR A 59 2.09 -12.38 1.13
N ALA A 60 1.17 -13.20 1.65
CA ALA A 60 1.26 -14.66 1.63
C ALA A 60 -0.14 -15.23 1.39
N ASP A 61 -0.46 -15.64 0.15
CA ASP A 61 -0.45 -17.06 -0.22
C ASP A 61 -0.91 -17.39 -1.67
N GLU A 62 -0.92 -16.46 -2.64
CA GLU A 62 -1.29 -16.83 -4.02
C GLU A 62 -0.55 -16.04 -5.12
N PRO A 63 -0.02 -16.70 -6.17
CA PRO A 63 0.68 -16.03 -7.29
C PRO A 63 -0.22 -15.08 -8.09
N LEU A 64 -1.53 -15.10 -7.83
CA LEU A 64 -2.57 -14.35 -8.53
C LEU A 64 -3.38 -13.40 -7.62
N GLY A 65 -3.02 -13.26 -6.33
CA GLY A 65 -3.96 -12.75 -5.33
C GLY A 65 -3.37 -11.99 -4.13
N GLY A 66 -2.17 -11.42 -4.24
CA GLY A 66 -1.76 -10.36 -3.30
C GLY A 66 -2.66 -9.13 -3.41
N ALA A 67 -2.37 -8.05 -2.68
CA ALA A 67 -3.16 -6.79 -2.61
C ALA A 67 -3.53 -6.15 -3.97
N ALA A 68 -3.00 -6.68 -5.08
CA ALA A 68 -3.40 -6.42 -6.44
C ALA A 68 -4.83 -6.91 -6.78
N GLY A 69 -5.38 -7.95 -6.14
CA GLY A 69 -6.66 -8.53 -6.54
C GLY A 69 -6.75 -8.84 -8.04
N ALA A 70 -7.96 -8.86 -8.61
CA ALA A 70 -8.17 -8.95 -10.06
C ALA A 70 -7.86 -7.63 -10.81
N ASN A 71 -7.17 -6.67 -10.18
CA ASN A 71 -6.95 -5.36 -10.77
C ASN A 71 -5.98 -5.46 -11.96
N PRO A 72 -6.44 -5.14 -13.19
CA PRO A 72 -5.64 -5.26 -14.40
C PRO A 72 -4.44 -4.31 -14.45
N VAL A 73 -4.40 -3.29 -13.58
CA VAL A 73 -3.27 -2.36 -13.49
C VAL A 73 -1.97 -3.10 -13.18
N GLY A 74 -2.00 -4.07 -12.24
CA GLY A 74 -0.78 -4.77 -11.82
C GLY A 74 -0.13 -5.58 -12.95
N SER A 75 -0.94 -6.35 -13.69
CA SER A 75 -0.46 -7.15 -14.82
C SER A 75 -0.01 -6.27 -15.98
N ALA A 76 -0.72 -5.17 -16.27
CA ALA A 76 -0.33 -4.22 -17.31
C ALA A 76 0.99 -3.50 -16.99
N VAL A 77 1.21 -3.06 -15.73
CA VAL A 77 2.50 -2.47 -15.32
C VAL A 77 3.63 -3.48 -15.45
N GLN A 78 3.41 -4.75 -15.09
CA GLN A 78 4.40 -5.81 -15.26
C GLN A 78 4.72 -6.08 -16.73
N ALA A 79 3.73 -6.07 -17.62
CA ALA A 79 3.93 -6.21 -19.05
C ALA A 79 4.76 -5.05 -19.62
N LEU A 80 4.48 -3.81 -19.18
CA LEU A 80 5.23 -2.63 -19.58
C LEU A 80 6.69 -2.70 -19.12
N TRP A 81 6.92 -3.15 -17.88
CA TRP A 81 8.25 -3.38 -17.34
C TRP A 81 9.05 -4.38 -18.19
N LYS A 82 8.45 -5.53 -18.53
CA LYS A 82 9.10 -6.57 -19.35
C LYS A 82 9.49 -6.11 -20.75
N ARG A 83 8.75 -5.15 -21.32
CA ARG A 83 9.00 -4.59 -22.66
C ARG A 83 9.97 -3.41 -22.65
N SER A 84 10.26 -2.86 -21.47
CA SER A 84 11.10 -1.68 -21.35
C SER A 84 12.59 -2.06 -21.44
N PRO A 85 13.39 -1.41 -22.30
CA PRO A 85 14.81 -1.75 -22.46
C PRO A 85 15.68 -1.30 -21.29
N SER A 86 15.15 -0.44 -20.40
CA SER A 86 15.82 0.02 -19.19
C SER A 86 14.81 0.59 -18.20
N ILE A 87 15.24 0.78 -16.95
CA ILE A 87 14.43 1.43 -15.92
C ILE A 87 14.08 2.88 -16.29
N LYS A 88 14.99 3.60 -16.94
CA LYS A 88 14.72 4.96 -17.41
C LYS A 88 13.62 4.96 -18.47
N ALA A 89 13.71 4.09 -19.47
CA ALA A 89 12.71 3.98 -20.52
C ALA A 89 11.33 3.61 -19.94
N PHE A 90 11.29 2.71 -18.96
CA PHE A 90 10.07 2.38 -18.22
C PHE A 90 9.48 3.62 -17.53
N LEU A 91 10.28 4.33 -16.73
CA LEU A 91 9.84 5.50 -15.96
C LEU A 91 9.36 6.64 -16.87
N ASP A 92 10.12 6.95 -17.94
CA ASP A 92 9.76 7.97 -18.92
C ASP A 92 8.40 7.66 -19.59
N THR A 93 8.08 6.37 -19.73
CA THR A 93 6.85 5.91 -20.38
C THR A 93 5.67 5.89 -19.41
N VAL A 94 5.83 5.32 -18.21
CA VAL A 94 4.73 5.13 -17.25
C VAL A 94 4.36 6.43 -16.51
N ALA A 95 5.26 7.40 -16.41
CA ALA A 95 5.04 8.65 -15.68
C ALA A 95 3.84 9.47 -16.18
N PHE A 96 3.46 9.30 -17.45
CA PHE A 96 2.32 9.99 -18.05
C PHE A 96 1.02 9.18 -18.01
N ALA A 97 1.06 7.91 -17.60
CA ALA A 97 -0.13 7.09 -17.46
C ALA A 97 -0.82 7.37 -16.13
N THR A 98 -1.99 7.99 -16.19
CA THR A 98 -2.79 8.34 -15.00
C THR A 98 -4.05 7.49 -14.85
N SER A 99 -4.35 6.68 -15.87
CA SER A 99 -5.48 5.76 -15.94
C SER A 99 -5.06 4.38 -16.46
N LEU A 100 -5.94 3.38 -16.29
CA LEU A 100 -5.74 2.05 -16.87
C LEU A 100 -5.74 2.11 -18.40
N GLU A 101 -6.59 2.95 -19.00
CA GLU A 101 -6.67 3.17 -20.43
C GLU A 101 -5.36 3.75 -20.99
N ASP A 102 -4.71 4.66 -20.26
CA ASP A 102 -3.39 5.17 -20.68
C ASP A 102 -2.34 4.06 -20.69
N LEU A 103 -2.36 3.20 -19.67
CA LEU A 103 -1.43 2.09 -19.54
C LEU A 103 -1.63 1.06 -20.67
N LYS A 104 -2.89 0.75 -21.01
CA LYS A 104 -3.25 -0.09 -22.16
C LYS A 104 -2.78 0.51 -23.49
N ARG A 105 -2.98 1.81 -23.69
CA ARG A 105 -2.53 2.53 -24.90
C ARG A 105 -1.02 2.49 -25.06
N VAL A 106 -0.29 2.68 -23.97
CA VAL A 106 1.17 2.54 -23.93
C VAL A 106 1.62 1.11 -24.28
N LEU A 107 0.84 0.11 -23.86
CA LEU A 107 1.07 -1.29 -24.23
C LEU A 107 0.62 -1.59 -25.68
N GLY A 108 -0.17 -0.75 -26.33
CA GLY A 108 -0.78 -1.08 -27.61
C GLY A 108 -1.81 -2.22 -27.48
N GLU A 109 -2.43 -2.33 -26.32
CA GLU A 109 -3.60 -3.18 -26.07
C GLU A 109 -4.83 -2.26 -26.14
N GLU A 110 -5.84 -2.62 -26.95
CA GLU A 110 -7.13 -1.89 -27.03
C GLU A 110 -8.04 -2.21 -25.83
#